data_AF-A0A536ZJ46-F1
#
_entry.id   AF-A0A536ZJ46-F1
#
_cell.length_a   1.000
_cell.length_b   1.000
_cell.length_c   1.000
_cell.angle_alpha   90.00
_cell.angle_beta   90.00
_cell.angle_gamma   90.00
#
_symmetry.space_group_name_H-M   'P 1'
#
loop_
_entity.id
_entity.type
_entity.pdbx_description
1 polymer ?
#
loop_
_entity_poly.entity_id
_entity_poly.type
_entity_poly.pdbx_seq_one_letter_code
_entity_poly.pdbx_strand_id
1 'polypeptide(L)'
;LGPETNVSYGDKVIGTNHTLPTLGAARYTGGLWVGKFLKTCTYQEITPEAAVKVGEYCSRLCAIERFWCHKEQADLRLRRYGGQNVGLGAKKETTSAK
;
A
#
# COMPACT_ATOMS: atom_id res chain seq x y z
N LEU A 1 -22.44 -28.16 11.24
CA LEU A 1 -21.68 -29.39 10.93
C LEU A 1 -22.33 -30.53 11.71
N GLY A 2 -22.24 -31.77 11.22
CA GLY A 2 -22.97 -32.90 11.81
C GLY A 2 -24.39 -33.06 11.27
N PRO A 3 -25.08 -34.15 11.61
CA PRO A 3 -26.40 -34.49 11.06
C PRO A 3 -27.48 -33.45 11.37
N GLU A 4 -27.24 -32.62 12.39
CA GLU A 4 -28.21 -31.65 12.90
C GLU A 4 -28.19 -30.34 12.11
N THR A 5 -27.26 -30.17 11.15
CA THR A 5 -27.11 -28.95 10.36
C THR A 5 -27.34 -29.21 8.88
N ASN A 6 -28.54 -28.91 8.38
CA ASN A 6 -28.83 -28.95 6.94
C ASN A 6 -28.59 -27.58 6.26
N VAL A 7 -28.59 -27.58 4.93
CA VAL A 7 -28.38 -26.38 4.09
C VAL A 7 -29.51 -25.36 4.26
N SER A 8 -30.74 -25.82 4.45
CA SER A 8 -31.92 -24.95 4.56
C SER A 8 -31.82 -23.98 5.75
N TYR A 9 -31.16 -24.36 6.85
CA TYR A 9 -30.91 -23.45 7.96
C TYR A 9 -29.98 -22.30 7.57
N GLY A 10 -28.93 -22.60 6.80
CA GLY A 10 -28.01 -21.63 6.19
C GLY A 10 -28.68 -20.68 5.22
N ASP A 11 -29.64 -21.20 4.45
CA ASP A 11 -30.39 -20.43 3.45
C ASP A 11 -31.43 -19.48 4.05
N LYS A 12 -31.80 -19.65 5.32
CA LYS A 12 -33.00 -19.02 5.88
C LYS A 12 -32.79 -18.32 7.20
N VAL A 13 -32.27 -19.00 8.23
CA VAL A 13 -32.49 -18.57 9.63
C VAL A 13 -31.27 -18.61 10.54
N ILE A 14 -30.20 -19.32 10.18
CA ILE A 14 -29.07 -19.53 11.10
C ILE A 14 -28.10 -18.35 11.16
N GLY A 15 -28.25 -17.35 10.26
CA GLY A 15 -27.51 -16.09 10.28
C GLY A 15 -26.34 -15.99 9.31
N THR A 16 -25.88 -17.10 8.72
CA THR A 16 -24.88 -17.06 7.63
C THR A 16 -25.46 -16.42 6.37
N ASN A 17 -24.63 -15.79 5.55
CA ASN A 17 -25.07 -15.28 4.26
C ASN A 17 -25.03 -16.39 3.20
N HIS A 18 -26.18 -16.66 2.56
CA HIS A 18 -26.29 -17.70 1.52
C HIS A 18 -25.94 -17.21 0.10
N THR A 19 -25.56 -15.94 -0.07
CA THR A 19 -25.03 -15.43 -1.34
C THR A 19 -23.57 -15.88 -1.46
N LEU A 20 -23.38 -17.09 -1.95
CA LEU A 20 -22.09 -17.77 -2.04
C LEU A 20 -21.57 -17.83 -3.49
N PRO A 21 -20.23 -17.89 -3.70
CA PRO A 21 -19.65 -17.99 -5.02
C PRO A 21 -19.91 -19.36 -5.67
N THR A 22 -20.28 -19.36 -6.95
CA THR A 22 -20.53 -20.57 -7.76
C THR A 22 -19.41 -20.79 -8.80
N LEU A 23 -19.52 -21.84 -9.63
CA LEU A 23 -18.58 -22.14 -10.72
C LEU A 23 -17.10 -22.26 -10.29
N GLY A 24 -16.87 -22.71 -9.05
CA GLY A 24 -15.52 -22.87 -8.48
C GLY A 24 -14.88 -21.57 -7.96
N ALA A 25 -15.60 -20.45 -7.96
CA ALA A 25 -15.10 -19.17 -7.47
C ALA A 25 -14.77 -19.17 -5.96
N ALA A 26 -15.31 -20.14 -5.21
CA ALA A 26 -14.97 -20.37 -3.80
C ALA A 26 -13.47 -20.62 -3.55
N ARG A 27 -12.67 -20.90 -4.60
CA ARG A 27 -11.20 -21.04 -4.52
C ARG A 27 -10.46 -19.72 -4.30
N TYR A 28 -11.05 -18.58 -4.65
CA TYR A 28 -10.38 -17.27 -4.61
C TYR A 28 -11.26 -16.13 -4.05
N THR A 29 -12.53 -16.38 -3.75
CA THR A 29 -13.40 -15.43 -3.04
C THR A 29 -14.32 -16.14 -2.06
N GLY A 30 -14.75 -15.44 -1.01
CA GLY A 30 -15.77 -15.89 -0.06
C GLY A 30 -17.18 -15.41 -0.41
N GLY A 31 -18.16 -15.80 0.43
CA GLY A 31 -19.55 -15.32 0.35
C GLY A 31 -19.71 -13.85 0.69
N LEU A 32 -20.91 -13.31 0.44
CA LEU A 32 -21.25 -11.94 0.80
C LEU A 32 -21.15 -11.74 2.32
N TRP A 33 -20.52 -10.65 2.74
CA TRP A 33 -20.37 -10.27 4.13
C TRP A 33 -20.28 -8.74 4.24
N VAL A 34 -20.34 -8.20 5.46
CA VAL A 34 -20.39 -6.74 5.69
C VAL A 34 -19.24 -5.98 5.02
N GLY A 35 -18.04 -6.55 4.97
CA GLY A 35 -16.90 -5.91 4.32
C GLY A 35 -17.05 -5.68 2.81
N LYS A 36 -18.02 -6.33 2.15
CA LYS A 36 -18.37 -6.03 0.75
C LYS A 36 -19.03 -4.65 0.58
N PHE A 37 -19.57 -4.09 1.67
CA PHE A 37 -20.19 -2.77 1.72
C PHE A 37 -19.28 -1.72 2.38
N LEU A 38 -18.12 -2.12 2.88
CA LEU A 38 -17.14 -1.21 3.46
C LEU A 38 -16.08 -0.83 2.42
N LYS A 39 -15.49 0.35 2.60
CA LYS A 39 -14.28 0.77 1.89
C LYS A 39 -13.12 0.79 2.89
N THR A 40 -12.08 0.01 2.62
CA THR A 40 -10.86 0.04 3.43
C THR A 40 -9.96 1.17 2.93
N CYS A 41 -9.98 2.30 3.63
CA CYS A 41 -9.10 3.42 3.34
C CYS A 41 -7.77 3.26 4.10
N THR A 42 -6.66 3.14 3.37
CA THR A 42 -5.33 3.18 3.97
C THR A 42 -4.89 4.63 4.18
N TYR A 43 -4.35 4.96 5.35
CA TYR A 43 -3.73 6.25 5.63
C TYR A 43 -2.32 6.05 6.17
N GLN A 44 -1.46 7.05 5.99
CA GLN A 44 -0.11 7.06 6.56
C GLN A 44 0.21 8.44 7.11
N GLU A 45 0.92 8.44 8.24
CA GLU A 45 1.53 9.62 8.85
C GLU A 45 2.94 9.21 9.24
N ILE A 46 3.92 10.06 8.94
CA ILE A 46 5.33 9.77 9.18
C ILE A 46 6.01 10.97 9.81
N THR A 47 6.97 10.71 10.70
CA THR A 47 7.82 11.76 11.28
C THR A 47 8.81 12.29 10.24
N PRO A 48 9.42 13.47 10.45
CA PRO A 48 10.48 14.00 9.58
C PRO A 48 11.63 13.02 9.36
N GLU A 49 12.05 12.28 10.40
CA GLU A 49 13.15 11.32 10.34
C GLU A 49 12.79 10.13 9.44
N ALA A 50 11.55 9.62 9.57
CA ALA A 50 11.04 8.57 8.69
C ALA A 50 10.90 9.05 7.24
N ALA A 51 10.52 10.33 7.02
CA ALA A 51 10.44 10.92 5.69
C ALA A 51 11.79 10.97 4.98
N VAL A 52 12.89 11.18 5.72
CA VAL A 52 14.25 11.09 5.15
C VAL A 52 14.55 9.64 4.77
N LYS A 53 14.38 8.69 5.70
CA LYS A 53 14.69 7.27 5.48
C LYS A 53 13.93 6.68 4.28
N VAL A 54 12.62 6.91 4.20
CA VAL A 54 11.80 6.40 3.08
C VAL A 54 12.06 7.18 1.79
N GLY A 55 12.33 8.49 1.90
CA GLY A 55 12.66 9.37 0.78
C GLY A 55 13.90 8.91 0.02
N GLU A 56 14.93 8.39 0.70
CA GLU A 56 16.16 7.90 0.07
C GLU A 56 15.89 6.70 -0.84
N TYR A 57 15.08 5.74 -0.37
CA TYR A 57 14.67 4.60 -1.18
C TYR A 57 13.80 5.03 -2.36
N CYS A 58 12.81 5.90 -2.10
CA CYS A 58 11.89 6.41 -3.12
C CYS A 58 12.64 7.16 -4.23
N SER A 59 13.56 8.05 -3.87
CA SER A 59 14.39 8.81 -4.80
C SER A 59 15.19 7.92 -5.76
N ARG A 60 15.81 6.87 -5.22
CA ARG A 60 16.59 5.89 -6.00
C ARG A 60 15.69 5.02 -6.88
N LEU A 61 14.57 4.53 -6.34
CA LEU A 61 13.62 3.71 -7.08
C LEU A 61 13.03 4.48 -8.26
N CYS A 62 12.57 5.71 -8.03
CA CYS A 62 12.00 6.55 -9.07
C CYS A 62 13.03 6.96 -10.14
N ALA A 63 14.32 7.02 -9.81
CA ALA A 63 15.37 7.21 -10.83
C ALA A 63 15.49 5.99 -11.77
N ILE A 64 15.35 4.77 -11.24
CA ILE A 64 15.38 3.52 -12.02
C ILE A 64 14.13 3.42 -12.91
N GLU A 65 12.96 3.77 -12.36
CA GLU A 65 11.67 3.75 -13.05
C GLU A 65 11.46 4.93 -14.03
N ARG A 66 12.37 5.92 -14.02
CA ARG A 66 12.27 7.18 -14.80
C ARG A 66 11.03 8.03 -14.45
N PHE A 67 10.57 7.96 -13.20
CA PHE A 67 9.48 8.79 -12.66
C PHE A 67 10.02 10.06 -12.00
N TRP A 68 10.47 11.00 -12.83
CA TRP A 68 11.19 12.20 -12.37
C TRP A 68 10.39 13.09 -11.42
N CYS A 69 9.09 13.26 -11.62
CA CYS A 69 8.26 14.05 -10.69
C CYS A 69 8.12 13.39 -9.31
N HIS A 70 7.99 12.07 -9.24
CA HIS A 70 7.93 11.34 -7.97
C HIS A 70 9.28 11.39 -7.26
N LYS A 71 10.37 11.19 -8.01
CA LYS A 71 11.74 11.37 -7.51
C LYS A 71 11.91 12.76 -6.90
N GLU A 72 11.49 13.80 -7.61
CA GLU A 72 11.63 15.17 -7.13
C GLU A 72 10.79 15.44 -5.88
N GLN A 73 9.60 14.85 -5.76
CA GLN A 73 8.84 14.90 -4.51
C GLN A 73 9.59 14.29 -3.32
N ALA A 74 10.27 13.15 -3.52
CA ALA A 74 11.11 12.52 -2.49
C ALA A 74 12.34 13.39 -2.17
N ASP A 75 13.06 13.85 -3.20
CA ASP A 75 14.25 14.71 -3.06
C ASP A 75 13.93 16.01 -2.33
N LEU A 76 12.73 16.57 -2.49
CA LEU A 76 12.26 17.72 -1.71
C LEU A 76 12.24 17.43 -0.20
N ARG A 77 11.86 16.22 0.23
CA ARG A 77 11.87 15.84 1.66
C ARG A 77 13.30 15.61 2.14
N LEU A 78 14.16 15.00 1.32
CA LEU A 78 15.57 14.80 1.64
C LEU A 78 16.30 16.13 1.84
N ARG A 79 16.02 17.12 0.99
CA ARG A 79 16.51 18.50 1.17
C ARG A 79 15.94 19.14 2.43
N ARG A 80 14.61 19.08 2.61
CA ARG A 80 13.91 19.79 3.70
C ARG A 80 14.23 19.24 5.09
N TYR A 81 14.29 17.93 5.24
CA TYR A 81 14.40 17.28 6.55
C TYR A 81 15.74 16.59 6.78
N GLY A 82 16.46 16.21 5.72
CA GLY A 82 17.76 15.54 5.79
C GLY A 82 18.95 16.44 5.46
N GLY A 83 18.73 17.67 5.00
CA GLY A 83 19.79 18.59 4.57
C GLY A 83 20.62 18.10 3.37
N GLN A 84 20.12 17.10 2.62
CA GLN A 84 20.89 16.47 1.54
C GLN A 84 20.81 17.27 0.24
N ASN A 85 21.94 17.48 -0.44
CA ASN A 85 21.96 18.09 -1.77
C ASN A 85 21.70 17.03 -2.87
N VAL A 86 20.43 16.71 -3.08
CA VAL A 86 19.95 15.71 -4.05
C VAL A 86 18.98 16.33 -5.05
N GLY A 87 18.83 15.73 -6.23
CA GLY A 87 17.93 16.20 -7.29
C GLY A 87 18.60 16.28 -8.67
N LEU A 88 17.80 16.47 -9.72
CA LEU A 88 18.29 16.51 -11.12
C LEU A 88 19.29 17.64 -11.40
N GLY A 89 19.26 18.71 -10.59
CA GLY A 89 20.20 19.85 -10.67
C GLY A 89 21.20 19.94 -9.51
N ALA A 90 21.28 18.92 -8.65
CA ALA A 90 22.22 18.94 -7.53
C ALA A 90 23.66 18.93 -8.07
N LYS A 91 24.43 19.97 -7.76
CA LYS A 91 25.87 20.00 -8.05
C LYS A 91 26.51 18.85 -7.29
N LYS A 92 27.23 17.95 -7.98
CA LYS A 92 28.11 17.00 -7.30
C LYS A 92 29.08 17.80 -6.44
N GLU A 93 29.21 17.45 -5.16
CA GLU A 93 30.31 17.95 -4.36
C GLU A 93 31.59 17.60 -5.10
N THR A 94 32.30 18.62 -5.55
CA THR A 94 33.68 18.48 -6.02
C THR A 94 34.47 18.11 -4.78
N THR A 95 34.69 16.82 -4.57
CA THR A 95 35.77 16.35 -3.71
C THR A 95 37.06 16.87 -4.34
N SER A 96 37.47 18.06 -3.93
CA SER A 96 38.83 18.52 -4.14
C SER A 96 39.69 17.54 -3.37
N ALA A 97 40.32 16.61 -4.09
CA ALA A 97 41.43 15.84 -3.57
C ALA A 97 42.39 16.83 -2.91
N LYS A 98 42.54 16.72 -1.59
CA LYS A 98 43.72 17.21 -0.89
C LYS A 98 44.78 16.12 -0.97
#